data_AF-A0A6G4U8E9-F1
#
_entry.id   AF-A0A6G4U8E9-F1
#
_cell.length_a   1.000
_cell.length_b   1.000
_cell.length_c   1.000
_cell.angle_alpha   90.00
_cell.angle_beta   90.00
_cell.angle_gamma   90.00
#
_symmetry.space_group_name_H-M   'P 1'
#
loop_
_entity.id
_entity.type
_entity.pdbx_description
1 polymer ?
#
loop_
_entity_poly.entity_id
_entity_poly.type
_entity_poly.pdbx_seq_one_letter_code
_entity_poly.pdbx_strand_id
1 'polypeptide(L)' 'MADRRGDRDLRTGEPLREPAAQRLRRRARFLRELDEAQELRARVQPRRARVARMRREYRMRTFRW' A
#
# COMPACT_ATOMS: atom_id res chain seq x y z
N MET A 1 32.68 11.44 -3.13
CA MET A 1 31.85 12.27 -2.23
C MET A 1 30.92 13.11 -3.10
N ALA A 2 29.82 12.54 -3.60
CA ALA A 2 28.89 13.27 -4.47
C ALA A 2 27.75 13.85 -3.63
N ASP A 3 27.59 15.16 -3.73
CA ASP A 3 26.72 16.01 -2.94
C ASP A 3 25.24 15.69 -3.19
N ARG A 4 24.54 15.19 -2.16
CA ARG A 4 23.11 14.84 -2.20
C ARG A 4 22.22 16.06 -1.90
N ARG A 5 22.66 17.27 -2.27
CA ARG A 5 22.01 18.56 -1.96
C ARG A 5 21.08 19.07 -3.06
N GLY A 6 20.67 18.21 -4.00
CA GLY A 6 19.86 18.63 -5.15
C GLY A 6 18.34 18.53 -4.99
N ASP A 7 17.83 17.88 -3.94
CA ASP A 7 16.42 17.42 -3.96
C ASP A 7 15.48 18.19 -3.03
N ARG A 8 15.73 19.48 -2.80
CA ARG A 8 14.83 20.34 -2.03
C ARG A 8 14.40 21.54 -2.87
N ASP A 9 13.10 21.80 -2.91
CA ASP A 9 12.55 23.01 -3.48
C ASP A 9 13.08 24.20 -2.67
N LEU A 10 13.97 25.00 -3.27
CA LEU A 10 14.64 26.13 -2.60
C LEU A 10 13.66 27.22 -2.15
N ARG A 11 12.40 27.19 -2.63
CA ARG A 11 11.35 28.14 -2.26
C ARG A 11 10.51 27.68 -1.05
N THR A 12 10.46 26.37 -0.79
CA THR A 12 9.54 25.78 0.21
C THR A 12 10.26 24.91 1.25
N GLY A 13 11.50 24.47 1.00
CA GLY A 13 12.27 23.55 1.87
C GLY A 13 11.83 22.09 1.79
N GLU A 14 10.73 21.81 1.10
CA GLU A 14 10.18 20.47 0.88
C GLU A 14 11.03 19.66 -0.11
N PRO A 15 11.18 18.34 0.10
CA PRO A 15 11.85 17.49 -0.87
C PRO A 15 11.09 17.56 -2.20
N LEU A 16 11.81 17.78 -3.31
CA LEU A 16 11.24 17.78 -4.66
C LEU A 16 10.44 16.48 -4.82
N ARG A 17 9.12 16.63 -4.84
CA ARG A 17 8.17 15.52 -4.73
C ARG A 17 8.56 14.49 -5.79
N GLU A 18 9.07 13.32 -5.37
CA GLU A 18 9.57 12.28 -6.29
C GLU A 18 8.67 12.12 -7.53
N PRO A 19 9.20 11.79 -8.72
CA PRO A 19 8.37 11.63 -9.91
C PRO A 19 7.18 10.71 -9.60
N ALA A 20 5.96 11.15 -9.89
CA ALA A 20 4.75 10.39 -9.54
C ALA A 20 4.80 8.94 -10.05
N ALA A 21 5.46 8.72 -11.19
CA ALA A 21 5.74 7.42 -11.75
C ALA A 21 6.55 6.50 -10.81
N GLN A 22 7.54 7.02 -10.09
CA GLN A 22 8.37 6.24 -9.17
C GLN A 22 7.59 5.85 -7.91
N ARG A 23 6.76 6.76 -7.36
CA ARG A 23 5.84 6.42 -6.26
C ARG A 23 4.86 5.33 -6.64
N LEU A 24 4.25 5.43 -7.83
CA LEU A 24 3.32 4.42 -8.33
C LEU A 24 3.99 3.06 -8.49
N ARG A 25 5.23 3.02 -9.02
CA ARG A 25 6.01 1.78 -9.12
C ARG A 25 6.28 1.14 -7.76
N ARG A 26 6.69 1.93 -6.76
CA ARG A 26 6.93 1.42 -5.39
C ARG A 26 5.63 0.94 -4.74
N ARG A 27 4.54 1.69 -4.89
CA ARG A 27 3.22 1.28 -4.41
C ARG A 27 2.76 -0.03 -5.06
N ALA A 28 2.94 -0.18 -6.36
CA ALA A 28 2.56 -1.40 -7.07
C ALA A 28 3.33 -2.63 -6.56
N ARG A 29 4.64 -2.50 -6.30
CA ARG A 29 5.45 -3.58 -5.68
C ARG A 29 4.94 -3.91 -4.28
N PHE A 30 4.75 -2.90 -3.44
CA PHE A 30 4.25 -3.07 -2.08
C PHE A 30 2.87 -3.75 -2.03
N LEU A 31 1.95 -3.37 -2.91
CA LEU A 31 0.62 -3.99 -2.97
C LEU A 31 0.70 -5.47 -3.36
N ARG A 32 1.62 -5.85 -4.25
CA ARG A 32 1.86 -7.27 -4.58
C ARG A 32 2.39 -8.04 -3.38
N GLU A 33 3.39 -7.51 -2.70
CA GLU A 33 3.98 -8.13 -1.50
C GLU A 33 2.94 -8.26 -0.37
N LEU A 34 2.08 -7.24 -0.22
CA LEU A 34 0.99 -7.24 0.75
C LEU A 34 -0.06 -8.32 0.43
N ASP A 35 -0.42 -8.51 -0.84
CA ASP A 35 -1.34 -9.55 -1.26
C ASP A 35 -0.74 -10.95 -1.05
N GLU A 36 0.54 -11.14 -1.39
CA GLU A 36 1.25 -12.41 -1.16
C GLU A 36 1.30 -12.77 0.34
N ALA A 37 1.59 -11.81 1.20
CA ALA A 37 1.57 -12.00 2.65
C ALA A 37 0.16 -12.35 3.18
N GLN A 38 -0.89 -11.72 2.63
CA GLN A 38 -2.27 -12.06 2.98
C GLN A 38 -2.64 -13.49 2.57
N GLU A 39 -2.21 -13.95 1.40
CA GLU A 39 -2.42 -15.32 0.95
C GLU A 39 -1.73 -16.35 1.85
N LEU A 40 -0.48 -16.10 2.22
CA LEU A 40 0.25 -16.94 3.17
C LEU A 40 -0.50 -17.03 4.51
N ARG A 41 -0.97 -15.89 5.03
CA ARG A 41 -1.76 -15.87 6.26
C ARG A 41 -3.08 -16.62 6.12
N ALA A 42 -3.72 -16.57 4.94
CA ALA A 42 -4.94 -17.32 4.68
C ALA A 42 -4.73 -18.83 4.70
N ARG A 43 -3.56 -19.31 4.24
CA ARG A 43 -3.16 -20.72 4.34
C ARG A 43 -2.92 -21.13 5.79
N VAL A 44 -2.25 -20.30 6.58
CA VAL A 44 -1.95 -20.59 8.00
C VAL A 44 -3.21 -20.55 8.87
N GLN A 45 -4.19 -19.69 8.56
CA GLN A 45 -5.39 -19.51 9.39
C GLN A 45 -6.67 -19.50 8.54
N PRO A 46 -7.08 -20.66 7.99
CA PRO A 46 -8.17 -20.74 7.02
C PRO A 46 -9.50 -20.27 7.60
N ARG A 47 -9.76 -20.53 8.89
CA ARG A 47 -10.98 -20.06 9.58
C ARG A 47 -11.06 -18.53 9.62
N ARG A 48 -9.97 -17.86 10.01
CA ARG A 48 -9.94 -16.39 10.10
C ARG A 48 -10.07 -15.74 8.72
N ALA A 49 -9.46 -16.32 7.70
CA ALA A 49 -9.59 -15.85 6.33
C ALA A 49 -11.04 -15.89 5.81
N ARG A 50 -11.74 -17.02 6.03
CA ARG A 50 -13.16 -17.15 5.65
C ARG A 50 -14.06 -16.12 6.36
N VAL A 51 -13.88 -15.96 7.67
CA VAL A 51 -14.65 -14.97 8.45
C VAL A 51 -14.37 -13.54 7.98
N ALA A 52 -13.12 -13.19 7.66
CA ALA A 52 -12.79 -11.87 7.13
C ALA A 52 -13.46 -11.61 5.77
N ARG A 53 -13.50 -12.60 4.88
CA ARG A 53 -14.22 -12.52 3.58
C ARG A 53 -15.71 -12.28 3.79
N MET A 54 -16.36 -13.11 4.61
CA MET A 54 -17.78 -12.96 4.95
C MET A 54 -18.09 -11.58 5.55
N ARG A 55 -17.28 -11.13 6.52
CA ARG A 55 -17.44 -9.79 7.13
C ARG A 55 -17.33 -8.67 6.10
N ARG A 56 -16.42 -8.79 5.13
CA ARG A 56 -16.30 -7.82 4.03
C ARG A 56 -17.55 -7.82 3.17
N GLU A 57 -18.05 -8.98 2.76
CA GLU A 57 -19.29 -9.09 1.99
C GLU A 57 -20.49 -8.50 2.73
N TYR A 58 -20.67 -8.87 4.00
CA TYR A 58 -21.74 -8.31 4.83
C TYR A 58 -21.61 -6.79 4.97
N ARG A 59 -20.39 -6.29 5.19
CA ARG A 59 -20.14 -4.84 5.25
C ARG A 59 -20.50 -4.16 3.94
N MET A 60 -20.15 -4.74 2.79
CA MET A 60 -20.52 -4.18 1.49
C MET A 60 -22.03 -4.23 1.24
N ARG A 61 -22.71 -5.28 1.72
CA ARG A 61 -24.16 -5.47 1.55
C ARG A 61 -24.99 -4.43 2.31
N THR A 62 -24.53 -4.02 3.50
CA THR A 62 -25.27 -3.09 4.37
C THR A 62 -24.61 -1.72 4.48
N PHE A 63 -23.58 -1.44 3.67
CA PHE A 63 -22.92 -0.14 3.66
C PHE A 63 -23.90 0.94 3.21
N ARG A 64 -24.03 2.00 4.01
CA ARG A 64 -24.88 3.16 3.73
C ARG A 64 -24.06 4.42 4.03
N TRP A 65 -24.04 5.34 3.08
CA TRP A 65 -23.21 6.54 3.04
C TRP A 65 -23.59 7.58 4.09
#